data_AF-A0AAU4MP20-F1
#
_entry.id   AF-A0AAU4MP20-F1
#
_cell.length_a   1.000
_cell.length_b   1.000
_cell.length_c   1.000
_cell.angle_alpha   90.00
_cell.angle_beta   90.00
_cell.angle_gamma   90.00
#
_symmetry.space_group_name_H-M   'P 1'
#
loop_
_entity.id
_entity.type
_entity.pdbx_description
1 polymer ?
#
loop_
_entity_poly.entity_id
_entity_poly.type
_entity_poly.pdbx_seq_one_letter_code
_entity_poly.pdbx_strand_id
1 'polypeptide(L)'
;MSYAHAYADAVMRRGRVPMEPADFVPDWADRPRKGKFHPGAEHFPLPDSAALATATVQKGLFGEVGDGAFTLPLLGGMLQDSYGLTGRRLAVQANSDLGTLPLYPHANWSRGTASGGGLYPIGVHWVAGPSGPLTPGVYHYSTPHHSMQRLLAGDVSGEVRAALGDPTDGSDTDQFLVLGVKFWQNAFKYNSFSYHVVTMDIGALLQTWRIWARARGLHVGAAFWFDEDRLGRLLGLSAREEGVFAVVPLRWGAPAASGSPDRRTASGAPSPHPGAPGPPDAAGARSRPSAAGARVRLGDQERSRRVIGFDTVERIHAATLEGATARPAGAVLAGALTAAAPPAVGEPRPLPAPRPLALGVREALRSRRSSFGRFTATRPMAAEELSAALAAAAAGADLAADLRSPDGSSPARLYAFVNHVVGVPAGAYSYHAAAGALRLLKGGPQGEFLQRNYFLSNYNLEQAGAVITVAAPTRAVLDAVGDRGLRLVNATVGSISQALYTAAAALDLACGVALGFDCVSYAEELGLDGPGETPLLIMMIGHERPQPADFSHPIA
;
A
#
# COMPACT_ATOMS: atom_id res chain seq x y z
N MET A 1 -23.40 -13.75 12.47
CA MET A 1 -21.97 -13.65 12.11
C MET A 1 -21.91 -13.42 10.61
N SER A 2 -21.31 -12.32 10.15
CA SER A 2 -21.30 -11.93 8.73
C SER A 2 -20.35 -12.79 7.90
N TYR A 3 -20.35 -12.62 6.57
CA TYR A 3 -19.43 -13.36 5.71
C TYR A 3 -17.96 -12.95 5.94
N ALA A 4 -17.69 -11.67 6.24
CA ALA A 4 -16.32 -11.24 6.55
C ALA A 4 -15.74 -11.89 7.80
N HIS A 5 -16.56 -12.16 8.82
CA HIS A 5 -16.14 -12.92 10.00
C HIS A 5 -15.73 -14.34 9.63
N ALA A 6 -16.56 -15.05 8.86
CA ALA A 6 -16.25 -16.40 8.41
C ALA A 6 -15.00 -16.43 7.51
N TYR A 7 -14.83 -15.41 6.66
CA TYR A 7 -13.64 -15.26 5.83
C TYR A 7 -12.37 -15.04 6.68
N ALA A 8 -12.42 -14.16 7.68
CA ALA A 8 -11.31 -13.90 8.58
C ALA A 8 -10.91 -15.17 9.37
N ASP A 9 -11.89 -15.94 9.84
CA ASP A 9 -11.66 -17.23 10.50
C ASP A 9 -11.01 -18.26 9.56
N ALA A 10 -11.48 -18.33 8.31
CA ALA A 10 -10.90 -19.21 7.29
C ALA A 10 -9.46 -18.82 6.97
N VAL A 11 -9.15 -17.52 6.89
CA VAL A 11 -7.79 -17.02 6.71
C VAL A 11 -6.88 -17.43 7.87
N MET A 12 -7.34 -17.26 9.12
CA MET A 12 -6.58 -17.66 10.32
C MET A 12 -6.22 -19.15 10.29
N ARG A 13 -7.15 -19.99 9.84
CA ARG A 13 -6.99 -21.45 9.87
C ARG A 13 -6.40 -22.03 8.59
N ARG A 14 -6.11 -21.21 7.57
CA ARG A 14 -5.75 -21.67 6.22
C ARG A 14 -4.53 -22.59 6.16
N GLY A 15 -3.63 -22.48 7.14
CA GLY A 15 -2.45 -23.35 7.26
C GLY A 15 -2.76 -24.78 7.71
N ARG A 16 -3.90 -24.97 8.40
CA ARG A 16 -4.37 -26.26 8.92
C ARG A 16 -5.56 -26.80 8.10
N VAL A 17 -6.41 -25.91 7.59
CA VAL A 17 -7.58 -26.22 6.75
C VAL A 17 -7.51 -25.35 5.49
N PRO A 18 -7.17 -25.92 4.32
CA PRO A 18 -7.10 -25.15 3.07
C PRO A 18 -8.41 -24.44 2.74
N MET A 19 -8.30 -23.25 2.15
CA MET A 19 -9.47 -22.54 1.62
C MET A 19 -9.84 -23.13 0.26
N GLU A 20 -11.12 -23.44 0.05
CA GLU A 20 -11.61 -23.92 -1.24
C GLU A 20 -11.38 -22.91 -2.37
N PRO A 21 -11.05 -23.35 -3.60
CA PRO A 21 -10.76 -24.72 -4.00
C PRO A 21 -9.36 -25.20 -3.53
N ALA A 22 -9.32 -26.31 -2.78
CA ALA A 22 -8.07 -26.83 -2.20
C ALA A 22 -7.06 -27.32 -3.26
N ASP A 23 -7.55 -27.93 -4.35
CA ASP A 23 -6.73 -28.56 -5.39
C ASP A 23 -6.47 -27.64 -6.61
N PHE A 24 -6.67 -26.33 -6.45
CA PHE A 24 -6.46 -25.40 -7.55
C PHE A 24 -4.98 -25.22 -7.89
N VAL A 25 -4.63 -25.46 -9.16
CA VAL A 25 -3.27 -25.30 -9.69
C VAL A 25 -3.25 -24.14 -10.70
N PRO A 26 -2.44 -23.09 -10.48
CA PRO A 26 -2.27 -22.00 -11.44
C PRO A 26 -1.67 -22.44 -12.78
N ASP A 27 -2.31 -22.09 -13.90
CA ASP A 27 -1.73 -22.25 -15.25
C ASP A 27 -0.82 -21.07 -15.60
N TRP A 28 0.47 -21.20 -15.29
CA TRP A 28 1.46 -20.15 -15.51
C TRP A 28 1.63 -19.74 -16.98
N ALA A 29 1.28 -20.60 -17.94
CA ALA A 29 1.32 -20.24 -19.36
C ALA A 29 0.20 -19.23 -19.70
N ASP A 30 -0.98 -19.42 -19.10
CA ASP A 30 -2.18 -18.59 -19.28
C ASP A 30 -2.34 -17.46 -18.23
N ARG A 31 -1.27 -17.13 -17.48
CA ARG A 31 -1.31 -16.10 -16.42
C ARG A 31 -1.79 -14.71 -16.92
N PRO A 32 -2.38 -13.88 -16.04
CA PRO A 32 -2.77 -12.51 -16.41
C PRO A 32 -1.57 -11.58 -16.64
N ARG A 33 -1.82 -10.42 -17.25
CA ARG A 33 -0.83 -9.32 -17.33
C ARG A 33 -0.61 -8.70 -15.94
N LYS A 34 0.62 -8.26 -15.64
CA LYS A 34 0.98 -7.49 -14.41
C LYS A 34 0.62 -5.99 -14.55
N GLY A 35 -0.60 -5.72 -15.00
CA GLY A 35 -1.12 -4.39 -15.34
C GLY A 35 -2.19 -4.48 -16.44
N LYS A 36 -3.03 -3.46 -16.55
CA LYS A 36 -4.09 -3.38 -17.56
C LYS A 36 -3.56 -2.98 -18.93
N PHE A 37 -4.28 -3.39 -19.97
CA PHE A 37 -4.02 -3.05 -21.35
C PHE A 37 -5.28 -2.46 -22.01
N HIS A 38 -5.21 -1.16 -22.31
CA HIS A 38 -6.28 -0.42 -22.99
C HIS A 38 -5.83 -0.07 -24.42
N PRO A 39 -6.13 -0.90 -25.43
CA PRO A 39 -5.72 -0.62 -26.80
C PRO A 39 -6.42 0.62 -27.35
N GLY A 40 -5.67 1.42 -28.11
CA GLY A 40 -6.17 2.66 -28.71
C GLY A 40 -6.31 3.83 -27.72
N ALA A 41 -6.00 3.64 -26.43
CA ALA A 41 -5.94 4.75 -25.48
C ALA A 41 -4.74 5.66 -25.79
N GLU A 42 -4.97 6.98 -25.81
CA GLU A 42 -3.91 7.96 -26.00
C GLU A 42 -3.02 8.06 -24.75
N HIS A 43 -1.71 8.13 -24.95
CA HIS A 43 -0.72 8.17 -23.89
C HIS A 43 -0.16 9.59 -23.67
N PHE A 44 -0.10 9.98 -22.40
CA PHE A 44 0.50 11.23 -21.94
C PHE A 44 1.71 10.89 -21.06
N PRO A 45 2.96 11.02 -21.56
CA PRO A 45 4.15 10.76 -20.77
C PRO A 45 4.19 11.57 -19.48
N LEU A 46 4.59 10.95 -18.38
CA LEU A 46 4.76 11.65 -17.11
C LEU A 46 6.19 12.19 -17.01
N PRO A 47 6.38 13.43 -16.54
CA PRO A 47 7.70 13.96 -16.24
C PRO A 47 8.30 13.28 -15.01
N ASP A 48 9.63 13.13 -14.99
CA ASP A 48 10.34 12.72 -13.78
C ASP A 48 10.34 13.88 -12.75
N SER A 49 10.39 13.52 -11.47
CA SER A 49 10.65 14.46 -10.38
C SER A 49 12.14 14.43 -10.04
N ALA A 50 12.74 15.56 -9.69
CA ALA A 50 14.11 15.55 -9.16
C ALA A 50 14.22 14.69 -7.88
N ALA A 51 15.31 13.95 -7.75
CA ALA A 51 15.67 13.31 -6.49
C ALA A 51 16.04 14.41 -5.48
N LEU A 52 15.41 14.38 -4.30
CA LEU A 52 15.69 15.33 -3.23
C LEU A 52 16.44 14.61 -2.12
N ALA A 53 17.74 14.86 -1.97
CA ALA A 53 18.56 14.27 -0.91
C ALA A 53 18.02 14.59 0.49
N THR A 54 17.34 15.74 0.63
CA THR A 54 16.70 16.17 1.86
C THR A 54 15.39 15.43 2.18
N ALA A 55 14.83 14.68 1.23
CA ALA A 55 13.61 13.88 1.39
C ALA A 55 13.98 12.45 1.86
N THR A 56 14.39 12.34 3.12
CA THR A 56 14.87 11.09 3.73
C THR A 56 13.71 10.22 4.22
N VAL A 57 13.97 8.91 4.39
CA VAL A 57 13.01 7.96 4.99
C VAL A 57 12.62 8.40 6.41
N GLN A 58 13.56 8.96 7.18
CA GLN A 58 13.27 9.54 8.50
C GLN A 58 12.17 10.60 8.42
N LYS A 59 12.24 11.55 7.47
CA LYS A 59 11.21 12.57 7.30
C LYS A 59 9.90 11.97 6.77
N GLY A 60 9.98 10.99 5.87
CA GLY A 60 8.80 10.32 5.32
C GLY A 60 7.99 9.54 6.36
N LEU A 61 8.64 8.97 7.38
CA LEU A 61 7.97 8.23 8.45
C LEU A 61 7.62 9.10 9.66
N PHE A 62 8.48 10.06 10.02
CA PHE A 62 8.41 10.77 11.31
C PHE A 62 8.43 12.30 11.20
N GLY A 63 8.56 12.90 10.01
CA GLY A 63 8.59 14.36 9.83
C GLY A 63 7.23 15.02 10.02
N GLU A 64 7.08 16.33 9.86
CA GLU A 64 5.74 16.94 9.89
C GLU A 64 4.92 16.55 8.66
N VAL A 65 3.59 16.48 8.81
CA VAL A 65 2.69 16.35 7.66
C VAL A 65 2.60 17.73 6.99
N GLY A 66 2.99 17.82 5.73
CA GLY A 66 2.97 19.09 5.02
C GLY A 66 1.65 19.40 4.33
N ASP A 67 1.42 20.67 4.03
CA ASP A 67 0.23 21.22 3.39
C ASP A 67 0.47 21.60 1.91
N GLY A 68 1.63 21.23 1.37
CA GLY A 68 2.02 21.47 0.00
C GLY A 68 1.08 20.80 -1.02
N ALA A 69 1.15 21.28 -2.25
CA ALA A 69 0.28 20.84 -3.33
C ALA A 69 1.05 20.04 -4.39
N PHE A 70 0.40 19.02 -4.95
CA PHE A 70 0.93 18.24 -6.06
C PHE A 70 1.02 19.08 -7.34
N THR A 71 2.02 18.75 -8.12
CA THR A 71 2.21 19.17 -9.51
C THR A 71 2.39 17.91 -10.36
N LEU A 72 2.34 18.02 -11.69
CA LEU A 72 2.54 16.86 -12.56
C LEU A 72 3.91 16.17 -12.37
N PRO A 73 5.04 16.88 -12.21
CA PRO A 73 6.31 16.26 -11.82
C PRO A 73 6.25 15.51 -10.49
N LEU A 74 5.58 16.06 -9.47
CA LEU A 74 5.46 15.37 -8.17
C LEU A 74 4.60 14.10 -8.28
N LEU A 75 3.48 14.15 -9.01
CA LEU A 75 2.66 12.98 -9.27
C LEU A 75 3.43 11.92 -10.08
N GLY A 76 4.12 12.34 -11.14
CA GLY A 76 4.97 11.47 -11.97
C GLY A 76 6.03 10.76 -11.13
N GLY A 77 6.84 11.51 -10.38
CA GLY A 77 7.87 10.97 -9.50
C GLY A 77 7.33 9.98 -8.46
N MET A 78 6.20 10.32 -7.81
CA MET A 78 5.56 9.43 -6.83
C MET A 78 5.14 8.11 -7.46
N LEU A 79 4.46 8.17 -8.62
CA LEU A 79 4.01 6.98 -9.34
C LEU A 79 5.16 6.14 -9.89
N GLN A 80 6.25 6.77 -10.34
CA GLN A 80 7.43 6.07 -10.81
C GLN A 80 8.15 5.33 -9.69
N ASP A 81 8.42 6.03 -8.58
CA ASP A 81 9.17 5.46 -7.47
C ASP A 81 8.36 4.44 -6.67
N SER A 82 7.01 4.50 -6.70
CA SER A 82 6.15 3.54 -6.02
C SER A 82 5.81 2.32 -6.88
N TYR A 83 5.08 2.54 -7.98
CA TYR A 83 4.41 1.49 -8.76
C TYR A 83 4.89 1.43 -10.21
N GLY A 84 5.83 2.31 -10.59
CA GLY A 84 6.63 2.21 -11.80
C GLY A 84 7.60 1.02 -11.74
N LEU A 85 8.14 0.64 -12.89
CA LEU A 85 9.20 -0.36 -12.95
C LEU A 85 10.51 0.27 -12.47
N THR A 86 11.06 -0.22 -11.36
CA THR A 86 12.28 0.33 -10.75
C THR A 86 13.54 -0.45 -11.13
N GLY A 87 13.40 -1.66 -11.65
CA GLY A 87 14.52 -2.50 -12.04
C GLY A 87 14.08 -3.89 -12.50
N ARG A 88 14.95 -4.58 -13.24
CA ARG A 88 14.76 -5.99 -13.59
C ARG A 88 15.41 -6.86 -12.52
N ARG A 89 14.64 -7.79 -11.96
CA ARG A 89 15.13 -8.82 -11.04
C ARG A 89 15.79 -9.92 -11.85
N LEU A 90 17.09 -9.97 -11.77
CA LEU A 90 17.94 -10.98 -12.42
C LEU A 90 18.62 -11.90 -11.41
N ALA A 91 18.58 -11.53 -10.13
CA ALA A 91 19.20 -12.26 -9.06
C ALA A 91 18.61 -13.65 -8.83
N VAL A 92 19.49 -14.63 -8.57
CA VAL A 92 19.09 -15.95 -8.09
C VAL A 92 18.65 -15.82 -6.63
N GLN A 93 17.51 -16.41 -6.30
CA GLN A 93 16.90 -16.31 -4.98
C GLN A 93 16.16 -17.61 -4.62
N ALA A 94 16.06 -17.91 -3.33
CA ALA A 94 15.46 -19.14 -2.81
C ALA A 94 13.93 -19.26 -3.01
N ASN A 95 13.31 -18.27 -3.66
CA ASN A 95 11.88 -18.26 -3.99
C ASN A 95 11.60 -18.62 -5.46
N SER A 96 12.64 -18.88 -6.25
CA SER A 96 12.49 -19.33 -7.64
C SER A 96 12.61 -20.84 -7.68
N ASP A 97 11.57 -21.53 -8.16
CA ASP A 97 11.63 -22.99 -8.34
C ASP A 97 12.69 -23.36 -9.39
N LEU A 98 13.29 -24.54 -9.27
CA LEU A 98 14.33 -25.03 -10.20
C LEU A 98 13.88 -24.98 -11.68
N GLY A 99 12.59 -25.24 -11.95
CA GLY A 99 12.01 -25.16 -13.30
C GLY A 99 11.88 -23.73 -13.85
N THR A 100 11.97 -22.70 -13.00
CA THR A 100 11.87 -21.28 -13.41
C THR A 100 13.23 -20.63 -13.66
N LEU A 101 14.31 -21.17 -13.10
CA LEU A 101 15.67 -20.64 -13.26
C LEU A 101 16.15 -20.60 -14.74
N PRO A 102 15.82 -21.58 -15.60
CA PRO A 102 16.19 -21.52 -17.03
C PRO A 102 15.37 -20.50 -17.85
N LEU A 103 14.23 -20.03 -17.32
CA LEU A 103 13.32 -19.11 -18.02
C LEU A 103 13.76 -17.63 -17.88
N TYR A 104 15.04 -17.35 -18.10
CA TYR A 104 15.62 -16.00 -18.12
C TYR A 104 14.95 -14.99 -19.08
N PRO A 105 14.27 -15.38 -20.21
CA PRO A 105 13.62 -14.42 -21.09
C PRO A 105 12.41 -13.74 -20.42
N HIS A 106 11.85 -14.32 -19.36
CA HIS A 106 10.76 -13.72 -18.60
C HIS A 106 11.31 -12.74 -17.55
N ALA A 107 11.45 -11.47 -17.95
CA ALA A 107 11.85 -10.40 -17.04
C ALA A 107 10.84 -10.24 -15.89
N ASN A 108 11.27 -10.53 -14.65
CA ASN A 108 10.57 -10.08 -13.46
C ASN A 108 11.03 -8.65 -13.15
N TRP A 109 10.09 -7.74 -12.92
CA TRP A 109 10.40 -6.35 -12.61
C TRP A 109 10.09 -6.03 -11.16
N SER A 110 10.95 -5.26 -10.51
CA SER A 110 10.69 -4.68 -9.20
C SER A 110 9.88 -3.39 -9.32
N ARG A 111 9.14 -3.10 -8.26
CA ARG A 111 8.51 -1.81 -7.97
C ARG A 111 8.95 -1.38 -6.57
N GLY A 112 8.83 -0.09 -6.25
CA GLY A 112 9.15 0.42 -4.92
C GLY A 112 8.21 -0.11 -3.84
N THR A 113 6.94 -0.30 -4.20
CA THR A 113 5.92 -0.91 -3.36
C THR A 113 6.03 -2.44 -3.36
N ALA A 114 5.91 -3.06 -2.18
CA ALA A 114 5.80 -4.51 -2.02
C ALA A 114 4.42 -5.01 -2.50
N SER A 115 4.35 -6.25 -2.99
CA SER A 115 3.08 -6.88 -3.39
C SER A 115 3.15 -8.38 -3.17
N GLY A 116 2.04 -8.97 -2.71
CA GLY A 116 1.89 -10.42 -2.55
C GLY A 116 2.28 -11.17 -3.83
N GLY A 117 3.33 -11.96 -3.73
CA GLY A 117 3.85 -12.76 -4.85
C GLY A 117 4.43 -11.95 -6.02
N GLY A 118 4.58 -10.62 -5.88
CA GLY A 118 5.02 -9.74 -6.96
C GLY A 118 4.06 -9.74 -8.16
N LEU A 119 2.76 -9.85 -7.89
CA LEU A 119 1.71 -9.86 -8.91
C LEU A 119 1.23 -8.46 -9.29
N TYR A 120 1.31 -7.51 -8.36
CA TYR A 120 0.98 -6.10 -8.56
C TYR A 120 -0.44 -5.88 -9.13
N PRO A 121 -1.49 -6.27 -8.38
CA PRO A 121 -2.87 -6.31 -8.89
C PRO A 121 -3.59 -4.95 -8.89
N ILE A 122 -2.94 -3.87 -8.44
CA ILE A 122 -3.57 -2.56 -8.27
C ILE A 122 -3.57 -1.80 -9.59
N GLY A 123 -4.74 -1.39 -10.06
CA GLY A 123 -4.89 -0.38 -11.09
C GLY A 123 -4.93 1.01 -10.47
N VAL A 124 -4.10 1.94 -10.97
CA VAL A 124 -4.11 3.33 -10.51
C VAL A 124 -4.77 4.19 -11.59
N HIS A 125 -5.95 4.72 -11.28
CA HIS A 125 -6.61 5.70 -12.14
C HIS A 125 -6.43 7.10 -11.57
N TRP A 126 -6.22 8.10 -12.42
CA TRP A 126 -6.26 9.50 -12.06
C TRP A 126 -7.50 10.14 -12.68
N VAL A 127 -8.45 10.54 -11.83
CA VAL A 127 -9.55 11.42 -12.23
C VAL A 127 -9.03 12.84 -12.12
N ALA A 128 -8.76 13.44 -13.27
CA ALA A 128 -8.21 14.79 -13.37
C ALA A 128 -9.33 15.77 -13.70
N GLY A 129 -9.52 16.77 -12.85
CA GLY A 129 -10.40 17.91 -13.08
C GLY A 129 -9.69 19.13 -13.69
N PRO A 130 -10.42 20.24 -13.89
CA PRO A 130 -9.93 21.46 -14.53
C PRO A 130 -8.68 22.13 -13.93
N SER A 131 -8.35 21.90 -12.65
CA SER A 131 -7.13 22.46 -12.03
C SER A 131 -5.84 21.78 -12.51
N GLY A 132 -5.96 20.56 -13.06
CA GLY A 132 -4.87 19.76 -13.56
C GLY A 132 -4.29 20.26 -14.90
N PRO A 133 -3.06 19.88 -15.25
CA PRO A 133 -2.43 20.29 -16.51
C PRO A 133 -2.85 19.46 -17.73
N LEU A 134 -3.56 18.35 -17.53
CA LEU A 134 -4.14 17.55 -18.61
C LEU A 134 -5.62 17.89 -18.80
N THR A 135 -6.16 17.63 -19.99
CA THR A 135 -7.60 17.73 -20.25
C THR A 135 -8.38 16.97 -19.18
N PRO A 136 -9.46 17.54 -18.60
CA PRO A 136 -10.24 16.83 -17.61
C PRO A 136 -10.72 15.46 -18.11
N GLY A 137 -10.67 14.45 -17.26
CA GLY A 137 -10.95 13.08 -17.65
C GLY A 137 -10.53 12.00 -16.66
N VAL A 138 -10.68 10.76 -17.08
CA VAL A 138 -10.18 9.57 -16.36
C VAL A 138 -8.97 9.03 -17.10
N TYR A 139 -7.87 8.87 -16.38
CA TYR A 139 -6.62 8.34 -16.87
C TYR A 139 -6.23 7.08 -16.12
N HIS A 140 -5.58 6.12 -16.77
CA HIS A 140 -4.97 4.96 -16.14
C HIS A 140 -3.44 5.05 -16.22
N TYR A 141 -2.75 4.80 -15.12
CA TYR A 141 -1.29 4.80 -15.10
C TYR A 141 -0.71 3.55 -15.79
N SER A 142 -0.09 3.75 -16.95
CA SER A 142 0.62 2.71 -17.69
C SER A 142 2.01 2.49 -17.10
N THR A 143 2.13 1.49 -16.22
CA THR A 143 3.41 1.12 -15.58
C THR A 143 4.56 0.88 -16.58
N PRO A 144 4.39 0.18 -17.71
CA PRO A 144 5.49 -0.08 -18.63
C PRO A 144 6.01 1.16 -19.37
N HIS A 145 5.16 2.18 -19.52
CA HIS A 145 5.46 3.36 -20.33
C HIS A 145 5.68 4.63 -19.50
N HIS A 146 5.54 4.55 -18.17
CA HIS A 146 5.51 5.71 -17.27
C HIS A 146 4.67 6.87 -17.84
N SER A 147 3.41 6.59 -18.16
CA SER A 147 2.49 7.53 -18.80
C SER A 147 1.07 7.35 -18.29
N MET A 148 0.24 8.37 -18.49
CA MET A 148 -1.20 8.33 -18.25
C MET A 148 -1.93 7.99 -19.55
N GLN A 149 -2.73 6.92 -19.56
CA GLN A 149 -3.59 6.54 -20.68
C GLN A 149 -4.97 7.17 -20.49
N ARG A 150 -5.43 8.03 -21.40
CA ARG A 150 -6.76 8.65 -21.27
C ARG A 150 -7.85 7.64 -21.66
N LEU A 151 -8.72 7.33 -20.70
CA LEU A 151 -9.83 6.38 -20.84
C LEU A 151 -11.18 7.07 -21.05
N LEU A 152 -11.32 8.29 -20.53
CA LEU A 152 -12.50 9.14 -20.67
C LEU A 152 -12.06 10.60 -20.71
N ALA A 153 -12.65 11.41 -21.59
CA ALA A 153 -12.49 12.86 -21.62
C ALA A 153 -13.76 13.54 -21.12
N GLY A 154 -13.60 14.63 -20.37
CA GLY A 154 -14.66 15.36 -19.69
C GLY A 154 -14.46 15.40 -18.18
N ASP A 155 -14.84 16.51 -17.56
CA ASP A 155 -14.76 16.65 -16.11
C ASP A 155 -15.80 15.78 -15.42
N VAL A 156 -15.31 14.75 -14.73
CA VAL A 156 -16.10 13.83 -13.91
C VAL A 156 -15.68 13.88 -12.43
N SER A 157 -14.93 14.90 -12.03
CA SER A 157 -14.49 15.08 -10.64
C SER A 157 -15.68 15.20 -9.67
N GLY A 158 -16.81 15.74 -10.13
CA GLY A 158 -18.06 15.80 -9.38
C GLY A 158 -18.66 14.43 -9.04
N GLU A 159 -18.48 13.41 -9.90
CA GLU A 159 -18.93 12.04 -9.61
C GLU A 159 -18.10 11.40 -8.50
N VAL A 160 -16.80 11.71 -8.45
CA VAL A 160 -15.92 11.23 -7.36
C VAL A 160 -16.28 11.89 -6.04
N ARG A 161 -16.50 13.22 -6.03
CA ARG A 161 -16.98 13.93 -4.83
C ARG A 161 -18.32 13.39 -4.35
N ALA A 162 -19.26 13.14 -5.27
CA ALA A 162 -20.55 12.54 -4.92
C ALA A 162 -20.41 11.11 -4.35
N ALA A 163 -19.42 10.33 -4.81
CA ALA A 163 -19.15 9.01 -4.25
C ALA A 163 -18.55 9.06 -2.84
N LEU A 164 -17.73 10.06 -2.55
CA LEU A 164 -17.12 10.27 -1.23
C LEU A 164 -18.12 10.75 -0.17
N GLY A 165 -19.21 11.41 -0.58
CA GLY A 165 -20.25 11.88 0.34
C GLY A 165 -19.87 13.14 1.12
N ASP A 166 -20.23 13.18 2.41
CA ASP A 166 -19.92 14.30 3.33
C ASP A 166 -18.42 14.60 3.37
N PRO A 167 -18.02 15.86 3.65
CA PRO A 167 -16.64 16.32 3.50
C PRO A 167 -15.65 15.43 4.26
N THR A 168 -14.95 14.60 3.50
CA THR A 168 -13.66 14.02 3.81
C THR A 168 -12.59 15.06 3.48
N ASP A 169 -11.35 14.88 3.96
CA ASP A 169 -10.21 15.66 3.47
C ASP A 169 -10.19 15.56 1.93
N GLY A 170 -10.53 16.64 1.21
CA GLY A 170 -10.64 16.62 -0.26
C GLY A 170 -11.92 17.21 -0.86
N SER A 171 -12.82 17.81 -0.08
CA SER A 171 -14.00 18.53 -0.61
C SER A 171 -13.67 19.58 -1.67
N ASP A 172 -12.48 20.17 -1.58
CA ASP A 172 -12.08 21.33 -2.38
C ASP A 172 -11.16 20.97 -3.57
N THR A 173 -10.90 19.67 -3.80
CA THR A 173 -10.11 19.23 -4.95
C THR A 173 -10.97 18.66 -6.08
N ASP A 174 -10.39 18.71 -7.28
CA ASP A 174 -10.88 18.05 -8.48
C ASP A 174 -9.88 16.99 -8.99
N GLN A 175 -8.85 16.66 -8.20
CA GLN A 175 -7.82 15.66 -8.52
C GLN A 175 -7.89 14.47 -7.57
N PHE A 176 -8.14 13.28 -8.11
CA PHE A 176 -8.29 12.05 -7.32
C PHE A 176 -7.51 10.89 -7.94
N LEU A 177 -6.76 10.13 -7.12
CA LEU A 177 -6.32 8.80 -7.50
C LEU A 177 -7.35 7.77 -7.02
N VAL A 178 -7.78 6.88 -7.91
CA VAL A 178 -8.76 5.82 -7.61
C VAL A 178 -8.07 4.47 -7.80
N LEU A 179 -7.97 3.70 -6.72
CA LEU A 179 -7.25 2.44 -6.68
C LEU A 179 -8.22 1.28 -6.89
N GLY A 180 -8.10 0.62 -8.04
CA GLY A 180 -8.84 -0.59 -8.38
C GLY A 180 -8.02 -1.85 -8.16
N VAL A 181 -8.67 -3.00 -7.99
CA VAL A 181 -8.01 -4.31 -7.94
C VAL A 181 -8.72 -5.28 -8.88
N LYS A 182 -8.04 -5.71 -9.93
CA LYS A 182 -8.52 -6.78 -10.81
C LYS A 182 -8.28 -8.13 -10.13
N PHE A 183 -9.34 -8.79 -9.67
CA PHE A 183 -9.23 -9.98 -8.82
C PHE A 183 -8.42 -11.09 -9.47
N TRP A 184 -8.64 -11.34 -10.76
CA TRP A 184 -7.93 -12.39 -11.50
C TRP A 184 -6.40 -12.23 -11.46
N GLN A 185 -5.86 -11.01 -11.42
CA GLN A 185 -4.41 -10.76 -11.36
C GLN A 185 -3.75 -11.36 -10.11
N ASN A 186 -4.49 -11.50 -9.02
CA ASN A 186 -4.00 -12.07 -7.77
C ASN A 186 -4.56 -13.48 -7.52
N ALA A 187 -5.87 -13.67 -7.72
CA ALA A 187 -6.58 -14.93 -7.52
C ALA A 187 -6.06 -16.05 -8.43
N PHE A 188 -5.50 -15.72 -9.59
CA PHE A 188 -4.77 -16.66 -10.44
C PHE A 188 -3.73 -17.48 -9.65
N LYS A 189 -3.04 -16.87 -8.67
CA LYS A 189 -2.05 -17.55 -7.82
C LYS A 189 -2.61 -17.90 -6.45
N TYR A 190 -3.40 -17.00 -5.87
CA TYR A 190 -3.79 -17.03 -4.47
C TYR A 190 -5.25 -17.46 -4.24
N ASN A 191 -5.96 -17.93 -5.26
CA ASN A 191 -7.35 -18.39 -5.20
C ASN A 191 -8.23 -17.51 -4.28
N SER A 192 -8.94 -18.12 -3.33
CA SER A 192 -9.78 -17.50 -2.31
C SER A 192 -9.00 -16.70 -1.26
N PHE A 193 -7.71 -16.97 -1.06
CA PHE A 193 -6.86 -16.15 -0.18
C PHE A 193 -6.50 -14.78 -0.79
N SER A 194 -6.74 -14.57 -2.08
CA SER A 194 -6.37 -13.34 -2.79
C SER A 194 -6.94 -12.06 -2.20
N TYR A 195 -8.17 -12.08 -1.68
CA TYR A 195 -8.79 -10.87 -1.12
C TYR A 195 -8.03 -10.31 0.09
N HIS A 196 -7.54 -11.19 0.96
CA HIS A 196 -6.66 -10.83 2.07
C HIS A 196 -5.34 -10.22 1.58
N VAL A 197 -4.75 -10.80 0.53
CA VAL A 197 -3.48 -10.33 -0.05
C VAL A 197 -3.64 -8.96 -0.70
N VAL A 198 -4.64 -8.77 -1.55
CA VAL A 198 -4.79 -7.52 -2.32
C VAL A 198 -5.16 -6.32 -1.44
N THR A 199 -5.88 -6.56 -0.34
CA THR A 199 -6.20 -5.50 0.63
C THR A 199 -4.96 -5.06 1.40
N MET A 200 -4.00 -5.96 1.67
CA MET A 200 -2.67 -5.57 2.15
C MET A 200 -1.85 -4.82 1.09
N ASP A 201 -1.91 -5.24 -0.18
CA ASP A 201 -1.21 -4.54 -1.26
C ASP A 201 -1.65 -3.07 -1.37
N ILE A 202 -2.95 -2.78 -1.17
CA ILE A 202 -3.48 -1.40 -1.13
C ILE A 202 -2.79 -0.59 -0.02
N GLY A 203 -2.72 -1.16 1.19
CA GLY A 203 -2.01 -0.56 2.32
C GLY A 203 -0.54 -0.27 2.04
N ALA A 204 0.16 -1.23 1.43
CA ALA A 204 1.56 -1.07 1.06
C ALA A 204 1.77 0.07 0.05
N LEU A 205 0.89 0.20 -0.95
CA LEU A 205 0.97 1.30 -1.91
C LEU A 205 0.73 2.65 -1.25
N LEU A 206 -0.34 2.76 -0.45
CA LEU A 206 -0.68 3.99 0.27
C LEU A 206 0.47 4.44 1.18
N GLN A 207 1.09 3.50 1.91
CA GLN A 207 2.24 3.85 2.75
C GLN A 207 3.46 4.28 1.94
N THR A 208 3.69 3.67 0.77
CA THR A 208 4.76 4.11 -0.13
C THR A 208 4.55 5.58 -0.52
N TRP A 209 3.32 5.96 -0.88
CA TRP A 209 2.96 7.33 -1.23
C TRP A 209 3.09 8.28 -0.05
N ARG A 210 2.67 7.88 1.14
CA ARG A 210 2.80 8.70 2.35
C ARG A 210 4.24 9.00 2.71
N ILE A 211 5.11 8.00 2.71
CA ILE A 211 6.55 8.19 2.97
C ILE A 211 7.14 9.13 1.90
N TRP A 212 6.79 8.92 0.63
CA TRP A 212 7.28 9.73 -0.49
C TRP A 212 6.82 11.20 -0.42
N ALA A 213 5.54 11.40 -0.12
CA ALA A 213 4.87 12.70 -0.04
C ALA A 213 5.30 13.50 1.19
N ARG A 214 5.24 12.89 2.39
CA ARG A 214 5.60 13.55 3.65
C ARG A 214 7.05 14.02 3.66
N ALA A 215 7.97 13.23 3.10
CA ALA A 215 9.37 13.63 2.96
C ALA A 215 9.57 14.88 2.08
N ARG A 216 8.54 15.30 1.32
CA ARG A 216 8.52 16.47 0.43
C ARG A 216 7.54 17.55 0.90
N GLY A 217 7.01 17.46 2.13
CA GLY A 217 6.04 18.43 2.65
C GLY A 217 4.67 18.34 1.99
N LEU A 218 4.30 17.18 1.46
CA LEU A 218 2.99 16.89 0.89
C LEU A 218 2.18 15.97 1.81
N HIS A 219 0.86 15.98 1.65
CA HIS A 219 -0.04 15.06 2.33
C HIS A 219 -0.69 14.07 1.35
N VAL A 220 -0.80 12.82 1.78
CA VAL A 220 -1.59 11.76 1.13
C VAL A 220 -2.43 11.08 2.20
N GLY A 221 -3.74 11.14 2.02
CA GLY A 221 -4.73 10.41 2.81
C GLY A 221 -5.69 9.65 1.88
N ALA A 222 -6.30 8.58 2.37
CA ALA A 222 -7.15 7.71 1.57
C ALA A 222 -8.53 7.55 2.21
N ALA A 223 -9.58 7.65 1.39
CA ALA A 223 -10.92 7.25 1.76
C ALA A 223 -11.10 5.75 1.48
N PHE A 224 -11.61 5.03 2.48
CA PHE A 224 -12.02 3.64 2.37
C PHE A 224 -13.53 3.49 2.33
N TRP A 225 -14.32 4.39 2.94
CA TRP A 225 -15.79 4.37 2.89
C TRP A 225 -16.31 5.36 1.85
N PHE A 226 -16.94 4.83 0.81
CA PHE A 226 -17.47 5.60 -0.33
C PHE A 226 -18.43 4.73 -1.15
N ASP A 227 -19.20 5.34 -2.04
CA ASP A 227 -20.06 4.68 -3.03
C ASP A 227 -19.21 4.01 -4.11
N GLU A 228 -18.75 2.79 -3.82
CA GLU A 228 -17.92 2.00 -4.71
C GLU A 228 -18.64 1.64 -6.02
N ASP A 229 -19.94 1.36 -5.97
CA ASP A 229 -20.72 1.02 -7.17
C ASP A 229 -20.80 2.20 -8.15
N ARG A 230 -20.91 3.44 -7.64
CA ARG A 230 -20.85 4.65 -8.47
C ARG A 230 -19.50 4.76 -9.18
N LEU A 231 -18.40 4.58 -8.45
CA LEU A 231 -17.07 4.65 -9.05
C LEU A 231 -16.82 3.49 -10.02
N GLY A 232 -17.30 2.28 -9.70
CA GLY A 232 -17.27 1.13 -10.59
C GLY A 232 -17.98 1.42 -11.91
N ARG A 233 -19.20 2.00 -11.87
CA ARG A 233 -19.93 2.43 -13.08
C ARG A 233 -19.18 3.49 -13.87
N LEU A 234 -18.61 4.50 -13.22
CA LEU A 234 -17.81 5.54 -13.87
C LEU A 234 -16.58 4.94 -14.59
N LEU A 235 -15.90 4.01 -13.93
CA LEU A 235 -14.71 3.33 -14.47
C LEU A 235 -15.05 2.19 -15.44
N GLY A 236 -16.33 1.88 -15.66
CA GLY A 236 -16.77 0.80 -16.55
C GLY A 236 -16.41 -0.59 -16.05
N LEU A 237 -16.34 -0.78 -14.73
CA LEU A 237 -15.90 -2.01 -14.07
C LEU A 237 -17.09 -2.95 -13.80
N SER A 238 -16.83 -4.25 -13.89
CA SER A 238 -17.70 -5.30 -13.37
C SER A 238 -17.30 -5.62 -11.93
N ALA A 239 -18.20 -5.44 -10.96
CA ALA A 239 -17.92 -5.71 -9.55
C ALA A 239 -17.51 -7.16 -9.26
N ARG A 240 -17.82 -8.12 -10.16
CA ARG A 240 -17.37 -9.51 -10.03
C ARG A 240 -15.90 -9.71 -10.44
N GLU A 241 -15.37 -8.83 -11.29
CA GLU A 241 -14.03 -8.96 -11.87
C GLU A 241 -13.04 -7.97 -11.24
N GLU A 242 -13.52 -6.78 -10.85
CA GLU A 242 -12.72 -5.70 -10.32
C GLU A 242 -13.51 -4.82 -9.34
N GLY A 243 -12.87 -4.49 -8.22
CA GLY A 243 -13.41 -3.58 -7.20
C GLY A 243 -12.58 -2.30 -7.05
N VAL A 244 -13.15 -1.26 -6.44
CA VAL A 244 -12.46 -0.01 -6.07
C VAL A 244 -12.20 -0.01 -4.57
N PHE A 245 -10.93 0.03 -4.19
CA PHE A 245 -10.51 -0.23 -2.81
C PHE A 245 -10.19 1.04 -2.02
N ALA A 246 -9.75 2.10 -2.68
CA ALA A 246 -9.45 3.37 -2.04
C ALA A 246 -9.55 4.53 -3.04
N VAL A 247 -9.88 5.71 -2.52
CA VAL A 247 -9.83 6.98 -3.24
C VAL A 247 -8.88 7.92 -2.50
N VAL A 248 -7.96 8.56 -3.21
CA VAL A 248 -6.94 9.45 -2.66
C VAL A 248 -7.13 10.84 -3.26
N PRO A 249 -7.78 11.76 -2.54
CA PRO A 249 -7.84 13.16 -2.92
C PRO A 249 -6.45 13.80 -2.90
N LEU A 250 -6.10 14.55 -3.95
CA LEU A 250 -4.82 15.25 -4.04
C LEU A 250 -5.05 16.76 -3.96
N ARG A 251 -4.37 17.45 -3.03
CA ARG A 251 -4.25 18.91 -3.12
C ARG A 251 -3.42 19.24 -4.36
N TRP A 252 -3.95 20.09 -5.24
CA TRP A 252 -3.30 20.39 -6.51
C TRP A 252 -2.88 21.85 -6.58
N GLY A 253 -1.63 22.10 -6.97
CA GLY A 253 -1.13 23.46 -7.16
C GLY A 253 -1.67 24.02 -8.47
N ALA A 254 -2.20 25.24 -8.44
CA ALA A 254 -2.58 25.93 -9.67
C ALA A 254 -1.37 25.96 -10.63
N PRO A 255 -1.57 25.80 -11.95
CA PRO A 255 -0.48 25.97 -12.90
C PRO A 255 0.14 27.36 -12.67
N ALA A 256 1.45 27.39 -12.38
CA ALA A 256 2.18 28.65 -12.36
C ALA A 256 1.91 29.32 -13.72
N ALA A 257 1.27 30.48 -13.71
CA ALA A 257 1.12 31.29 -14.91
C ALA A 257 2.52 31.42 -15.49
N SER A 258 2.74 30.82 -16.65
CA SER A 258 4.02 30.91 -17.33
C SER A 258 4.32 32.39 -17.48
N GLY A 259 5.32 32.89 -16.76
CA GLY A 259 5.78 34.26 -16.88
C GLY A 259 6.00 34.54 -18.36
N SER A 260 5.14 35.38 -18.93
CA SER A 260 5.36 35.88 -20.28
C SER A 260 6.72 36.59 -20.25
N PRO A 261 7.64 36.33 -21.19
CA PRO A 261 8.93 36.98 -21.18
C PRO A 261 8.71 38.48 -21.36
N ASP A 262 9.10 39.20 -20.31
CA ASP A 262 9.52 40.60 -20.25
C ASP A 262 9.56 41.29 -21.63
N ARG A 263 8.41 41.85 -22.07
CA ARG A 263 8.40 42.81 -23.18
C ARG A 263 8.88 44.14 -22.65
N ARG A 264 10.21 44.29 -22.59
CA ARG A 264 10.83 45.60 -22.55
C ARG A 264 10.60 46.33 -23.87
N THR A 265 10.15 47.57 -23.72
CA THR A 265 10.31 48.73 -24.61
C THR A 265 9.75 48.64 -26.03
N ALA A 266 8.55 49.17 -26.20
CA ALA A 266 8.21 49.97 -27.37
C ALA A 266 7.29 51.11 -26.93
N SER A 267 7.86 52.30 -26.89
CA SER A 267 7.20 53.58 -26.66
C SER A 267 6.24 53.92 -27.81
N GLY A 268 5.07 54.44 -27.47
CA GLY A 268 4.25 55.28 -28.36
C GLY A 268 2.86 54.71 -28.65
N ALA A 269 1.85 55.16 -27.90
CA ALA A 269 0.48 55.23 -28.38
C ALA A 269 -0.22 56.45 -27.76
N PRO A 270 -1.03 57.20 -28.52
CA PRO A 270 -1.74 58.38 -28.05
C PRO A 270 -3.06 58.02 -27.33
N SER A 271 -3.57 58.99 -26.57
CA SER A 271 -4.77 58.95 -25.73
C SER A 271 -6.02 58.38 -26.42
N PRO A 272 -6.93 57.66 -25.70
CA PRO A 272 -8.16 57.16 -26.29
C PRO A 272 -9.29 58.20 -26.25
N HIS A 273 -10.04 58.25 -27.37
CA HIS A 273 -11.37 58.86 -27.47
C HIS A 273 -12.41 58.09 -26.62
N PRO A 274 -13.45 58.76 -26.10
CA PRO A 274 -14.52 58.12 -25.34
C PRO A 274 -15.56 57.52 -26.29
N GLY A 275 -15.82 56.21 -26.18
CA GLY A 275 -16.92 55.58 -26.90
C GLY A 275 -16.66 54.13 -27.31
N ALA A 276 -16.62 53.22 -26.35
CA ALA A 276 -16.83 51.79 -26.59
C ALA A 276 -17.51 51.15 -25.36
N PRO A 277 -18.49 50.25 -25.56
CA PRO A 277 -19.27 49.67 -24.47
C PRO A 277 -18.39 48.75 -23.60
N GLY A 278 -18.62 48.82 -22.28
CA GLY A 278 -17.89 48.07 -21.26
C GLY A 278 -18.03 46.55 -21.38
N PRO A 279 -17.13 45.80 -20.71
CA PRO A 279 -17.15 44.34 -20.74
C PRO A 279 -18.45 43.82 -20.10
N PRO A 280 -19.06 42.74 -20.63
CA PRO A 280 -20.24 42.17 -20.00
C PRO A 280 -19.85 41.56 -18.65
N ASP A 281 -20.69 41.84 -17.66
CA ASP A 281 -20.61 41.33 -16.29
C ASP A 281 -20.38 39.81 -16.25
N ALA A 282 -19.46 39.41 -15.38
CA ALA A 282 -19.23 38.03 -14.96
C ALA A 282 -20.40 37.55 -14.08
N ALA A 283 -21.57 37.37 -14.68
CA ALA A 283 -22.73 36.76 -14.04
C ALA A 283 -23.31 35.72 -15.01
N GLY A 284 -22.85 34.49 -14.89
CA GLY A 284 -23.32 33.39 -15.72
C GLY A 284 -22.33 32.25 -15.87
N ALA A 285 -21.85 31.69 -14.75
CA ALA A 285 -21.34 30.32 -14.76
C ALA A 285 -22.52 29.41 -15.11
N ARG A 286 -22.76 29.22 -16.42
CA ARG A 286 -23.73 28.24 -16.91
C ARG A 286 -23.29 26.90 -16.33
N SER A 287 -24.11 26.32 -15.45
CA SER A 287 -23.95 24.94 -15.03
C SER A 287 -23.94 24.09 -16.30
N ARG A 288 -22.76 23.56 -16.63
CA ARG A 288 -22.66 22.53 -17.67
C ARG A 288 -23.57 21.38 -17.23
N PRO A 289 -24.31 20.74 -18.16
CA PRO A 289 -25.14 19.61 -17.82
C PRO A 289 -24.30 18.58 -17.06
N SER A 290 -24.82 18.14 -15.92
CA SER A 290 -24.24 17.06 -15.12
C SER A 290 -23.86 15.91 -16.05
N ALA A 291 -22.62 15.40 -15.90
CA ALA A 291 -22.12 14.24 -16.61
C ALA A 291 -22.79 12.92 -16.13
N ALA A 292 -24.05 12.98 -15.69
CA ALA A 292 -24.82 11.83 -15.27
C ALA A 292 -24.84 10.77 -16.39
N GLY A 293 -24.18 9.64 -16.14
CA GLY A 293 -24.06 8.54 -17.10
C GLY A 293 -22.75 8.50 -17.91
N ALA A 294 -21.83 9.44 -17.70
CA ALA A 294 -20.47 9.34 -18.24
C ALA A 294 -19.76 8.11 -17.65
N ARG A 295 -19.15 7.31 -18.53
CA ARG A 295 -18.41 6.11 -18.14
C ARG A 295 -17.28 5.83 -19.10
N VAL A 296 -16.21 5.24 -18.59
CA VAL A 296 -15.13 4.66 -19.40
C VAL A 296 -15.72 3.54 -20.28
N ARG A 297 -15.43 3.61 -21.58
CA ARG A 297 -15.79 2.57 -22.56
C ARG A 297 -14.57 1.79 -23.09
N LEU A 298 -13.38 2.34 -22.90
CA LEU A 298 -12.11 1.69 -23.23
C LEU A 298 -11.76 0.68 -22.13
N GLY A 299 -12.35 -0.50 -22.22
CA GLY A 299 -12.13 -1.60 -21.28
C GLY A 299 -10.71 -2.15 -21.31
N ASP A 300 -10.32 -2.82 -20.24
CA ASP A 300 -9.09 -3.61 -20.18
C ASP A 300 -9.24 -4.88 -21.03
N GLN A 301 -8.19 -5.23 -21.78
CA GLN A 301 -8.10 -6.52 -22.45
C GLN A 301 -7.26 -7.49 -21.62
N GLU A 302 -7.88 -8.58 -21.18
CA GLU A 302 -7.18 -9.67 -20.51
C GLU A 302 -6.29 -10.46 -21.49
N ARG A 303 -5.14 -10.95 -21.00
CA ARG A 303 -4.24 -11.87 -21.72
C ARG A 303 -4.69 -13.31 -21.54
N SER A 304 -5.11 -13.69 -20.34
CA SER A 304 -5.57 -15.05 -20.05
C SER A 304 -6.70 -15.44 -20.99
N ARG A 305 -6.60 -16.63 -21.58
CA ARG A 305 -7.67 -17.23 -22.38
C ARG A 305 -8.82 -17.68 -21.49
N ARG A 306 -8.51 -18.13 -20.26
CA ARG A 306 -9.49 -18.51 -19.26
C ARG A 306 -9.35 -17.64 -18.02
N VAL A 307 -10.44 -16.96 -17.67
CA VAL A 307 -10.59 -16.28 -16.38
C VAL A 307 -11.43 -17.16 -15.47
N ILE A 308 -10.96 -17.39 -14.25
CA ILE A 308 -11.66 -18.21 -13.26
C ILE A 308 -12.11 -17.30 -12.12
N GLY A 309 -13.42 -17.26 -11.87
CA GLY A 309 -14.01 -16.64 -10.69
C GLY A 309 -13.91 -17.56 -9.47
N PHE A 310 -13.84 -16.96 -8.28
CA PHE A 310 -13.81 -17.68 -7.01
C PHE A 310 -14.96 -17.17 -6.15
N ASP A 311 -15.91 -18.05 -5.81
CA ASP A 311 -17.10 -17.70 -5.02
C ASP A 311 -16.72 -16.96 -3.73
N THR A 312 -15.67 -17.41 -3.04
CA THR A 312 -15.20 -16.76 -1.82
C THR A 312 -14.78 -15.31 -2.04
N VAL A 313 -14.08 -15.01 -3.15
CA VAL A 313 -13.63 -13.65 -3.48
C VAL A 313 -14.83 -12.78 -3.84
N GLU A 314 -15.77 -13.30 -4.62
CA GLU A 314 -16.98 -12.57 -5.00
C GLU A 314 -17.86 -12.25 -3.79
N ARG A 315 -18.05 -13.23 -2.89
CA ARG A 315 -18.88 -13.07 -1.69
C ARG A 315 -18.24 -12.14 -0.66
N ILE A 316 -16.93 -12.25 -0.41
CA ILE A 316 -16.28 -11.32 0.51
C ILE A 316 -16.27 -9.90 -0.07
N HIS A 317 -16.09 -9.76 -1.38
CA HIS A 317 -16.19 -8.46 -2.02
C HIS A 317 -17.59 -7.86 -1.85
N ALA A 318 -18.64 -8.60 -2.21
CA ALA A 318 -20.03 -8.17 -2.07
C ALA A 318 -20.37 -7.78 -0.62
N ALA A 319 -19.91 -8.55 0.37
CA ALA A 319 -20.11 -8.25 1.78
C ALA A 319 -19.49 -6.91 2.19
N THR A 320 -18.36 -6.51 1.60
CA THR A 320 -17.74 -5.18 1.87
C THR A 320 -18.39 -4.01 1.13
N LEU A 321 -19.33 -4.26 0.21
CA LEU A 321 -20.11 -3.21 -0.45
C LEU A 321 -21.32 -2.80 0.39
N GLU A 322 -21.87 -3.74 1.18
CA GLU A 322 -23.00 -3.48 2.05
C GLU A 322 -22.65 -2.40 3.10
N GLY A 323 -23.44 -1.33 3.14
CA GLY A 323 -23.22 -0.20 4.06
C GLY A 323 -21.97 0.63 3.79
N ALA A 324 -21.31 0.48 2.63
CA ALA A 324 -20.04 1.16 2.34
C ALA A 324 -20.11 2.71 2.37
N THR A 325 -21.29 3.28 2.14
CA THR A 325 -21.54 4.73 2.23
C THR A 325 -21.84 5.22 3.65
N ALA A 326 -22.12 4.31 4.59
CA ALA A 326 -22.38 4.62 6.00
C ALA A 326 -21.07 4.53 6.80
N ARG A 327 -20.22 5.55 6.66
CA ARG A 327 -18.93 5.62 7.38
C ARG A 327 -19.16 5.62 8.90
N PRO A 328 -18.61 4.66 9.66
CA PRO A 328 -18.73 4.64 11.12
C PRO A 328 -17.98 5.81 11.78
N ALA A 329 -18.35 6.13 13.03
CA ALA A 329 -17.63 7.14 13.81
C ALA A 329 -16.31 6.58 14.34
N GLY A 330 -15.23 7.37 14.29
CA GLY A 330 -13.91 6.97 14.81
C GLY A 330 -13.90 6.54 16.27
N ALA A 331 -14.76 7.14 17.11
CA ALA A 331 -14.90 6.75 18.52
C ALA A 331 -15.41 5.31 18.72
N VAL A 332 -16.19 4.78 17.78
CA VAL A 332 -16.67 3.39 17.82
C VAL A 332 -15.50 2.43 17.61
N LEU A 333 -14.62 2.75 16.63
CA LEU A 333 -13.38 2.01 16.42
C LEU A 333 -12.49 2.09 17.66
N ALA A 334 -12.30 3.28 18.23
CA ALA A 334 -11.49 3.50 19.44
C ALA A 334 -11.93 2.61 20.62
N GLY A 335 -13.24 2.58 20.89
CA GLY A 335 -13.81 1.77 21.96
C GLY A 335 -13.57 0.28 21.74
N ALA A 336 -13.73 -0.20 20.50
CA ALA A 336 -13.48 -1.61 20.15
C ALA A 336 -11.99 -1.98 20.29
N LEU A 337 -11.08 -1.11 19.85
CA LEU A 337 -9.64 -1.35 19.96
C LEU A 337 -9.18 -1.33 21.43
N THR A 338 -9.74 -0.44 22.25
CA THR A 338 -9.47 -0.38 23.69
C THR A 338 -9.98 -1.63 24.40
N ALA A 339 -11.21 -2.05 24.13
CA ALA A 339 -11.80 -3.25 24.73
C ALA A 339 -11.05 -4.54 24.34
N ALA A 340 -10.53 -4.60 23.12
CA ALA A 340 -9.75 -5.72 22.63
C ALA A 340 -8.24 -5.62 22.97
N ALA A 341 -7.82 -4.67 23.82
CA ALA A 341 -6.42 -4.53 24.20
C ALA A 341 -5.98 -5.68 25.12
N PRO A 342 -4.88 -6.39 24.81
CA PRO A 342 -4.35 -7.41 25.69
C PRO A 342 -3.84 -6.76 26.98
N PRO A 343 -3.90 -7.45 28.12
CA PRO A 343 -3.31 -6.95 29.35
C PRO A 343 -1.80 -6.75 29.17
N ALA A 344 -1.26 -5.71 29.81
CA ALA A 344 0.19 -5.51 29.85
C ALA A 344 0.82 -6.58 30.75
N VAL A 345 1.49 -7.55 30.15
CA VAL A 345 2.22 -8.62 30.85
C VAL A 345 3.72 -8.34 30.76
N GLY A 346 4.44 -8.57 31.86
CA GLY A 346 5.90 -8.44 31.93
C GLY A 346 6.41 -7.01 32.12
N GLU A 347 7.61 -6.87 32.69
CA GLU A 347 8.26 -5.59 32.88
C GLU A 347 8.71 -4.97 31.54
N PRO A 348 8.54 -3.65 31.35
CA PRO A 348 8.97 -2.98 30.13
C PRO A 348 10.49 -2.90 30.07
N ARG A 349 11.06 -3.39 28.97
CA ARG A 349 12.46 -3.24 28.62
C ARG A 349 12.59 -2.13 27.56
N PRO A 350 13.13 -0.95 27.91
CA PRO A 350 13.32 0.12 26.92
C PRO A 350 14.35 -0.32 25.87
N LEU A 351 14.06 -0.02 24.60
CA LEU A 351 15.04 -0.12 23.53
C LEU A 351 15.90 1.16 23.49
N PRO A 352 17.14 1.09 22.98
CA PRO A 352 17.93 2.30 22.77
C PRO A 352 17.28 3.20 21.71
N ALA A 353 17.79 4.43 21.60
CA ALA A 353 17.34 5.38 20.60
C ALA A 353 17.41 4.74 19.18
N PRO A 354 16.34 4.85 18.36
CA PRO A 354 16.34 4.35 17.00
C PRO A 354 17.51 4.88 16.17
N ARG A 355 18.17 3.99 15.41
CA ARG A 355 19.15 4.44 14.41
C ARG A 355 18.47 5.34 13.36
N PRO A 356 19.05 6.51 13.02
CA PRO A 356 18.45 7.42 12.04
C PRO A 356 18.31 6.80 10.64
N LEU A 357 17.15 7.00 10.00
CA LEU A 357 16.86 6.54 8.63
C LEU A 357 17.23 7.60 7.58
N ALA A 358 18.54 7.85 7.44
CA ALA A 358 19.06 8.99 6.67
C ALA A 358 18.96 8.84 5.14
N LEU A 359 18.76 7.63 4.62
CA LEU A 359 18.70 7.37 3.18
C LEU A 359 17.54 8.14 2.51
N GLY A 360 17.75 8.64 1.30
CA GLY A 360 16.71 9.29 0.50
C GLY A 360 15.57 8.32 0.17
N VAL A 361 14.30 8.76 0.22
CA VAL A 361 13.14 7.87 -0.01
C VAL A 361 13.21 7.19 -1.38
N ARG A 362 13.55 7.93 -2.44
CA ARG A 362 13.68 7.37 -3.79
C ARG A 362 14.73 6.26 -3.85
N GLU A 363 15.86 6.49 -3.20
CA GLU A 363 16.95 5.52 -3.14
C GLU A 363 16.54 4.27 -2.36
N ALA A 364 15.94 4.45 -1.17
CA ALA A 364 15.41 3.35 -0.36
C ALA A 364 14.38 2.50 -1.12
N LEU A 365 13.43 3.13 -1.82
CA LEU A 365 12.41 2.41 -2.59
C LEU A 365 13.00 1.63 -3.78
N ARG A 366 14.09 2.14 -4.39
CA ARG A 366 14.78 1.47 -5.51
C ARG A 366 15.69 0.34 -5.05
N SER A 367 16.34 0.48 -3.89
CA SER A 367 17.23 -0.55 -3.33
C SER A 367 16.50 -1.63 -2.52
N ARG A 368 15.29 -1.33 -2.02
CA ARG A 368 14.44 -2.28 -1.28
C ARG A 368 14.14 -3.53 -2.11
N ARG A 369 14.45 -4.68 -1.51
CA ARG A 369 14.21 -6.02 -2.05
C ARG A 369 13.67 -6.96 -0.97
N SER A 370 13.05 -8.06 -1.38
CA SER A 370 12.69 -9.16 -0.47
C SER A 370 13.85 -10.15 -0.44
N SER A 371 14.39 -10.41 0.76
CA SER A 371 15.69 -11.07 0.98
C SER A 371 15.65 -12.62 0.94
N PHE A 372 14.81 -13.20 0.10
CA PHE A 372 14.53 -14.65 0.07
C PHE A 372 15.79 -15.53 0.24
N GLY A 373 15.87 -16.22 1.39
CA GLY A 373 16.91 -17.19 1.74
C GLY A 373 18.29 -16.61 2.06
N ARG A 374 18.44 -15.30 2.23
CA ARG A 374 19.76 -14.65 2.36
C ARG A 374 20.17 -14.29 3.79
N PHE A 375 19.28 -14.41 4.78
CA PHE A 375 19.58 -14.07 6.17
C PHE A 375 20.76 -14.85 6.75
N THR A 376 21.50 -14.22 7.65
CA THR A 376 22.57 -14.84 8.45
C THR A 376 22.57 -14.35 9.89
N ALA A 377 22.75 -15.28 10.82
CA ALA A 377 22.97 -14.99 12.23
C ALA A 377 24.44 -14.66 12.56
N THR A 378 25.38 -14.87 11.63
CA THR A 378 26.82 -14.65 11.86
C THR A 378 27.16 -13.21 12.22
N ARG A 379 26.36 -12.26 11.72
CA ARG A 379 26.37 -10.87 12.13
C ARG A 379 25.05 -10.58 12.84
N PRO A 380 25.03 -10.48 14.19
CA PRO A 380 23.83 -10.10 14.91
C PRO A 380 23.46 -8.65 14.59
N MET A 381 22.17 -8.35 14.70
CA MET A 381 21.67 -6.98 14.58
C MET A 381 22.02 -6.15 15.81
N ALA A 382 22.21 -4.85 15.63
CA ALA A 382 22.30 -3.90 16.73
C ALA A 382 20.91 -3.61 17.33
N ALA A 383 20.84 -3.27 18.62
CA ALA A 383 19.57 -2.96 19.27
C ALA A 383 18.92 -1.67 18.71
N GLU A 384 19.71 -0.69 18.27
CA GLU A 384 19.22 0.55 17.63
C GLU A 384 18.60 0.28 16.25
N GLU A 385 19.05 -0.77 15.55
CA GLU A 385 18.47 -1.23 14.28
C GLU A 385 17.10 -1.87 14.51
N LEU A 386 16.98 -2.74 15.52
CA LEU A 386 15.69 -3.31 15.93
C LEU A 386 14.72 -2.19 16.37
N SER A 387 15.20 -1.24 17.16
CA SER A 387 14.45 -0.07 17.61
C SER A 387 13.91 0.75 16.42
N ALA A 388 14.76 1.07 15.44
CA ALA A 388 14.35 1.76 14.23
C ALA A 388 13.35 0.98 13.37
N ALA A 389 13.55 -0.33 13.23
CA ALA A 389 12.64 -1.19 12.48
C ALA A 389 11.24 -1.26 13.12
N LEU A 390 11.16 -1.46 14.44
CA LEU A 390 9.89 -1.48 15.17
C LEU A 390 9.22 -0.10 15.20
N ALA A 391 9.98 0.98 15.35
CA ALA A 391 9.46 2.34 15.27
C ALA A 391 8.89 2.65 13.87
N ALA A 392 9.57 2.22 12.80
CA ALA A 392 9.09 2.38 11.43
C ALA A 392 7.82 1.56 11.17
N ALA A 393 7.80 0.30 11.61
CA ALA A 393 6.63 -0.56 11.53
C ALA A 393 5.44 0.10 12.26
N ALA A 394 5.65 0.63 13.47
CA ALA A 394 4.61 1.32 14.24
C ALA A 394 4.12 2.61 13.56
N ALA A 395 5.03 3.39 12.96
CA ALA A 395 4.64 4.57 12.18
C ALA A 395 3.80 4.21 10.94
N GLY A 396 4.00 3.01 10.37
CA GLY A 396 3.14 2.47 9.32
C GLY A 396 1.74 2.07 9.77
N ALA A 397 1.49 1.96 11.09
CA ALA A 397 0.20 1.53 11.62
C ALA A 397 -0.87 2.65 11.60
N ASP A 398 -0.46 3.92 11.59
CA ASP A 398 -1.37 5.04 11.31
C ASP A 398 -1.52 5.17 9.79
N LEU A 399 -2.50 4.53 9.14
CA LEU A 399 -2.67 4.44 7.67
C LEU A 399 -3.03 5.76 6.94
N ALA A 400 -3.26 6.85 7.67
CA ALA A 400 -3.90 8.07 7.16
C ALA A 400 -5.22 7.84 6.38
N ALA A 401 -6.12 7.07 6.96
CA ALA A 401 -7.45 6.80 6.40
C ALA A 401 -8.51 7.84 6.84
N ASP A 402 -9.67 7.81 6.19
CA ASP A 402 -10.90 8.56 6.50
C ASP A 402 -11.61 8.09 7.79
N LEU A 403 -11.31 6.88 8.25
CA LEU A 403 -11.70 6.34 9.55
C LEU A 403 -10.44 6.12 10.40
N ARG A 404 -10.31 6.89 11.49
CA ARG A 404 -9.22 6.74 12.48
C ARG A 404 -9.77 6.75 13.88
N SER A 405 -9.02 6.12 14.79
CA SER A 405 -9.27 6.29 16.21
C SER A 405 -8.83 7.70 16.67
N PRO A 406 -9.67 8.46 17.38
CA PRO A 406 -9.32 9.79 17.89
C PRO A 406 -8.14 9.80 18.86
N ASP A 407 -7.91 8.70 19.57
CA ASP A 407 -6.78 8.51 20.50
C ASP A 407 -5.49 8.03 19.80
N GLY A 408 -5.51 7.88 18.47
CA GLY A 408 -4.39 7.39 17.69
C GLY A 408 -4.15 5.87 17.80
N SER A 409 -5.04 5.12 18.44
CA SER A 409 -4.94 3.66 18.49
C SER A 409 -5.05 3.04 17.09
N SER A 410 -4.20 2.04 16.85
CA SER A 410 -4.10 1.32 15.59
C SER A 410 -4.89 0.01 15.64
N PRO A 411 -5.54 -0.40 14.53
CA PRO A 411 -6.19 -1.70 14.41
C PRO A 411 -5.21 -2.87 14.30
N ALA A 412 -3.91 -2.62 14.37
CA ALA A 412 -2.85 -3.61 14.36
C ALA A 412 -1.81 -3.35 15.46
N ARG A 413 -1.29 -4.43 16.02
CA ARG A 413 -0.27 -4.46 17.08
C ARG A 413 0.96 -5.23 16.61
N LEU A 414 2.10 -4.90 17.22
CA LEU A 414 3.39 -5.43 16.85
C LEU A 414 3.94 -6.33 17.96
N TYR A 415 4.38 -7.50 17.54
CA TYR A 415 5.10 -8.47 18.35
C TYR A 415 6.45 -8.74 17.69
N ALA A 416 7.42 -9.17 18.48
CA ALA A 416 8.75 -9.49 17.98
C ALA A 416 9.25 -10.79 18.61
N PHE A 417 9.58 -11.76 17.77
CA PHE A 417 10.44 -12.87 18.14
C PHE A 417 11.89 -12.43 17.88
N VAL A 418 12.63 -12.19 18.95
CA VAL A 418 14.03 -11.76 18.88
C VAL A 418 14.92 -13.01 18.90
N ASN A 419 15.80 -13.14 17.91
CA ASN A 419 16.75 -14.25 17.80
C ASN A 419 18.18 -13.76 18.03
N HIS A 420 18.69 -12.89 17.16
CA HIS A 420 20.10 -12.48 17.10
C HIS A 420 20.25 -10.96 17.13
N VAL A 421 19.96 -10.35 18.28
CA VAL A 421 20.06 -8.90 18.50
C VAL A 421 20.94 -8.62 19.71
N VAL A 422 21.99 -7.82 19.52
CA VAL A 422 22.95 -7.47 20.58
C VAL A 422 22.23 -6.76 21.73
N GLY A 423 22.37 -7.27 22.96
CA GLY A 423 21.80 -6.65 24.17
C GLY A 423 20.31 -6.91 24.40
N VAL A 424 19.62 -7.60 23.49
CA VAL A 424 18.22 -8.02 23.66
C VAL A 424 18.17 -9.56 23.69
N PRO A 425 17.84 -10.17 24.85
CA PRO A 425 17.74 -11.62 24.98
C PRO A 425 16.77 -12.22 23.95
N ALA A 426 17.04 -13.46 23.56
CA ALA A 426 16.13 -14.19 22.69
C ALA A 426 14.80 -14.47 23.42
N GLY A 427 13.70 -14.32 22.70
CA GLY A 427 12.36 -14.48 23.25
C GLY A 427 11.27 -13.88 22.36
N ALA A 428 10.02 -14.11 22.77
CA ALA A 428 8.85 -13.48 22.20
C ALA A 428 8.43 -12.26 23.05
N TYR A 429 8.16 -11.14 22.38
CA TYR A 429 7.88 -9.86 23.00
C TYR A 429 6.67 -9.18 22.37
N SER A 430 5.91 -8.42 23.15
CA SER A 430 5.03 -7.38 22.63
C SER A 430 5.79 -6.05 22.56
N TYR A 431 5.50 -5.23 21.54
CA TYR A 431 6.13 -3.92 21.36
C TYR A 431 5.18 -2.78 21.72
N HIS A 432 5.63 -1.87 22.58
CA HIS A 432 4.88 -0.69 23.03
C HIS A 432 5.46 0.56 22.38
N ALA A 433 4.88 0.97 21.25
CA ALA A 433 5.41 2.04 20.40
C ALA A 433 5.63 3.37 21.14
N ALA A 434 4.65 3.82 21.93
CA ALA A 434 4.73 5.09 22.65
C ALA A 434 5.87 5.14 23.70
N ALA A 435 6.30 3.98 24.20
CA ALA A 435 7.39 3.89 25.17
C ALA A 435 8.72 3.46 24.54
N GLY A 436 8.73 3.10 23.24
CA GLY A 436 9.90 2.50 22.59
C GLY A 436 10.41 1.27 23.34
N ALA A 437 9.52 0.42 23.86
CA ALA A 437 9.88 -0.67 24.77
C ALA A 437 9.30 -2.02 24.36
N LEU A 438 10.01 -3.09 24.70
CA LEU A 438 9.54 -4.47 24.58
C LEU A 438 9.03 -4.97 25.93
N ARG A 439 8.01 -5.82 25.95
CA ARG A 439 7.58 -6.57 27.13
C ARG A 439 7.70 -8.05 26.85
N LEU A 440 8.37 -8.78 27.73
CA LEU A 440 8.63 -10.20 27.56
C LEU A 440 7.33 -11.00 27.74
N LEU A 441 6.99 -11.79 26.73
CA LEU A 441 5.89 -12.76 26.78
C LEU A 441 6.43 -14.16 27.07
N LYS A 442 7.50 -14.56 26.38
CA LYS A 442 8.14 -15.86 26.54
C LYS A 442 9.65 -15.75 26.35
N GLY A 443 10.41 -16.19 27.34
CA GLY A 443 11.88 -16.18 27.30
C GLY A 443 12.47 -17.39 26.58
N GLY A 444 13.69 -17.22 26.06
CA GLY A 444 14.46 -18.29 25.44
C GLY A 444 14.36 -18.33 23.91
N PRO A 445 15.22 -19.11 23.23
CA PRO A 445 15.27 -19.19 21.78
C PRO A 445 13.93 -19.62 21.16
N GLN A 446 13.55 -18.99 20.05
CA GLN A 446 12.27 -19.18 19.39
C GLN A 446 12.39 -19.73 17.97
N GLY A 447 13.60 -19.88 17.43
CA GLY A 447 13.76 -20.15 16.01
C GLY A 447 13.33 -21.56 15.56
N GLU A 448 13.38 -22.59 16.42
CA GLU A 448 12.75 -23.89 16.13
C GLU A 448 11.23 -23.75 15.94
N PHE A 449 10.58 -23.02 16.86
CA PHE A 449 9.14 -22.72 16.75
C PHE A 449 8.83 -21.97 15.46
N LEU A 450 9.59 -20.91 15.17
CA LEU A 450 9.42 -20.08 13.98
C LEU A 450 9.55 -20.92 12.71
N GLN A 451 10.59 -21.75 12.62
CA GLN A 451 10.88 -22.54 11.43
C GLN A 451 9.89 -23.68 11.22
N ARG A 452 9.46 -24.37 12.30
CA ARG A 452 8.47 -25.46 12.23
C ARG A 452 7.10 -24.98 11.76
N ASN A 453 6.73 -23.75 12.12
CA ASN A 453 5.43 -23.16 11.78
C ASN A 453 5.47 -22.29 10.50
N TYR A 454 6.52 -22.43 9.68
CA TYR A 454 6.67 -21.76 8.39
C TYR A 454 6.51 -22.75 7.23
N PHE A 455 5.58 -22.50 6.31
CA PHE A 455 5.17 -23.49 5.30
C PHE A 455 5.99 -23.45 4.00
N LEU A 456 6.86 -22.46 3.83
CA LEU A 456 7.64 -22.28 2.62
C LEU A 456 9.13 -22.54 2.89
N SER A 457 9.87 -22.91 1.85
CA SER A 457 11.30 -23.21 1.91
C SER A 457 12.20 -22.03 1.51
N ASN A 458 11.60 -20.84 1.34
CA ASN A 458 12.26 -19.64 0.81
C ASN A 458 12.89 -18.74 1.89
N TYR A 459 12.77 -19.09 3.18
CA TYR A 459 13.45 -18.42 4.28
C TYR A 459 13.92 -19.42 5.35
N ASN A 460 15.02 -19.08 6.00
CA ASN A 460 15.45 -19.69 7.26
C ASN A 460 15.19 -18.67 8.38
N LEU A 461 14.15 -18.90 9.19
CA LEU A 461 13.70 -17.93 10.19
C LEU A 461 14.63 -17.89 11.42
N GLU A 462 15.29 -19.00 11.74
CA GLU A 462 16.31 -19.07 12.79
C GLU A 462 17.49 -18.13 12.51
N GLN A 463 17.80 -17.89 11.23
CA GLN A 463 18.91 -17.01 10.82
C GLN A 463 18.53 -15.52 10.77
N ALA A 464 17.26 -15.16 10.86
CA ALA A 464 16.84 -13.76 10.92
C ALA A 464 17.21 -13.16 12.28
N GLY A 465 17.57 -11.88 12.33
CA GLY A 465 17.86 -11.18 13.58
C GLY A 465 16.60 -11.08 14.47
N ALA A 466 15.46 -10.75 13.86
CA ALA A 466 14.16 -10.82 14.49
C ALA A 466 13.05 -11.15 13.46
N VAL A 467 11.95 -11.71 13.96
CA VAL A 467 10.70 -11.90 13.21
C VAL A 467 9.63 -11.03 13.86
N ILE A 468 9.24 -9.96 13.17
CA ILE A 468 8.17 -9.06 13.59
C ILE A 468 6.84 -9.66 13.13
N THR A 469 5.92 -9.85 14.07
CA THR A 469 4.58 -10.37 13.80
C THR A 469 3.56 -9.25 13.97
N VAL A 470 2.72 -9.05 12.96
CA VAL A 470 1.61 -8.11 13.01
C VAL A 470 0.33 -8.88 13.33
N ALA A 471 -0.33 -8.51 14.42
CA ALA A 471 -1.61 -9.09 14.82
C ALA A 471 -2.68 -8.00 14.92
N ALA A 472 -3.94 -8.39 14.78
CA ALA A 472 -5.08 -7.48 14.84
C ALA A 472 -6.29 -8.13 15.51
N PRO A 473 -7.07 -7.40 16.31
CA PRO A 473 -8.35 -7.87 16.86
C PRO A 473 -9.44 -7.80 15.77
N THR A 474 -9.25 -8.59 14.69
CA THR A 474 -10.03 -8.45 13.44
C THR A 474 -11.53 -8.57 13.69
N ARG A 475 -11.98 -9.50 14.53
CA ARG A 475 -13.41 -9.64 14.88
C ARG A 475 -13.97 -8.37 15.53
N ALA A 476 -13.27 -7.83 16.53
CA ALA A 476 -13.70 -6.60 17.21
C ALA A 476 -13.79 -5.42 16.24
N VAL A 477 -12.88 -5.32 15.26
CA VAL A 477 -12.97 -4.30 14.22
C VAL A 477 -14.19 -4.53 13.33
N LEU A 478 -14.44 -5.77 12.88
CA LEU A 478 -15.62 -6.09 12.06
C LEU A 478 -16.94 -5.82 12.80
N ASP A 479 -17.01 -6.18 14.08
CA ASP A 479 -18.18 -5.92 14.93
C ASP A 479 -18.44 -4.41 15.09
N ALA A 480 -17.37 -3.60 15.13
CA ALA A 480 -17.45 -2.16 15.35
C ALA A 480 -17.76 -1.35 14.08
N VAL A 481 -17.19 -1.74 12.93
CA VAL A 481 -17.21 -0.92 11.71
C VAL A 481 -17.75 -1.65 10.47
N GLY A 482 -18.28 -2.86 10.66
CA GLY A 482 -18.85 -3.69 9.60
C GLY A 482 -17.79 -4.41 8.74
N ASP A 483 -18.26 -5.15 7.73
CA ASP A 483 -17.45 -6.06 6.92
C ASP A 483 -16.33 -5.35 6.15
N ARG A 484 -16.53 -4.08 5.80
CA ARG A 484 -15.50 -3.23 5.18
C ARG A 484 -14.29 -2.97 6.10
N GLY A 485 -14.45 -3.16 7.41
CA GLY A 485 -13.37 -3.17 8.39
C GLY A 485 -12.24 -4.15 8.07
N LEU A 486 -12.54 -5.25 7.35
CA LEU A 486 -11.51 -6.18 6.88
C LEU A 486 -10.48 -5.48 5.96
N ARG A 487 -10.95 -4.57 5.08
CA ARG A 487 -10.07 -3.80 4.19
C ARG A 487 -9.17 -2.87 4.99
N LEU A 488 -9.71 -2.23 6.03
CA LEU A 488 -8.95 -1.34 6.92
C LEU A 488 -7.86 -2.10 7.69
N VAL A 489 -8.20 -3.24 8.29
CA VAL A 489 -7.22 -4.09 9.01
C VAL A 489 -6.09 -4.50 8.08
N ASN A 490 -6.42 -5.11 6.93
CA ASN A 490 -5.40 -5.60 6.01
C ASN A 490 -4.58 -4.46 5.40
N ALA A 491 -5.19 -3.33 5.04
CA ALA A 491 -4.43 -2.18 4.56
C ALA A 491 -3.49 -1.61 5.64
N THR A 492 -3.88 -1.64 6.91
CA THR A 492 -2.98 -1.26 8.02
C THR A 492 -1.78 -2.21 8.09
N VAL A 493 -2.01 -3.52 8.01
CA VAL A 493 -0.92 -4.53 7.99
C VAL A 493 0.01 -4.35 6.79
N GLY A 494 -0.54 -4.08 5.60
CA GLY A 494 0.24 -3.78 4.41
C GLY A 494 1.08 -2.50 4.51
N SER A 495 0.52 -1.48 5.15
CA SER A 495 1.21 -0.22 5.44
C SER A 495 2.39 -0.43 6.40
N ILE A 496 2.18 -1.14 7.51
CA ILE A 496 3.23 -1.56 8.45
C ILE A 496 4.37 -2.29 7.70
N SER A 497 4.02 -3.24 6.85
CA SER A 497 4.98 -4.01 6.03
C SER A 497 5.83 -3.12 5.13
N GLN A 498 5.21 -2.20 4.40
CA GLN A 498 5.95 -1.30 3.52
C GLN A 498 6.86 -0.34 4.29
N ALA A 499 6.40 0.16 5.44
CA ALA A 499 7.21 1.03 6.30
C ALA A 499 8.47 0.30 6.78
N LEU A 500 8.32 -0.94 7.27
CA LEU A 500 9.44 -1.78 7.67
C LEU A 500 10.40 -2.04 6.51
N TYR A 501 9.89 -2.44 5.35
CA TYR A 501 10.70 -2.68 4.16
C TYR A 501 11.54 -1.46 3.78
N THR A 502 10.94 -0.28 3.81
CA THR A 502 11.59 0.99 3.43
C THR A 502 12.65 1.39 4.47
N ALA A 503 12.35 1.19 5.76
CA ALA A 503 13.30 1.40 6.84
C ALA A 503 14.47 0.41 6.79
N ALA A 504 14.22 -0.87 6.51
CA ALA A 504 15.27 -1.87 6.36
C ALA A 504 16.23 -1.50 5.24
N ALA A 505 15.73 -1.02 4.09
CA ALA A 505 16.57 -0.51 3.01
C ALA A 505 17.43 0.70 3.45
N ALA A 506 16.87 1.60 4.25
CA ALA A 506 17.61 2.76 4.80
C ALA A 506 18.64 2.38 5.88
N LEU A 507 18.49 1.23 6.53
CA LEU A 507 19.40 0.68 7.53
C LEU A 507 20.44 -0.29 6.95
N ASP A 508 20.39 -0.56 5.64
CA ASP A 508 21.15 -1.65 4.99
C ASP A 508 20.90 -3.03 5.64
N LEU A 509 19.63 -3.29 5.95
CA LEU A 509 19.15 -4.57 6.45
C LEU A 509 18.39 -5.32 5.36
N ALA A 510 18.44 -6.64 5.45
CA ALA A 510 17.50 -7.49 4.76
C ALA A 510 16.13 -7.44 5.43
N CYS A 511 15.11 -7.54 4.59
CA CYS A 511 13.73 -7.72 5.01
C CYS A 511 13.05 -8.76 4.11
N GLY A 512 12.22 -9.59 4.72
CA GLY A 512 11.40 -10.58 4.04
C GLY A 512 10.05 -10.67 4.73
N VAL A 513 8.98 -10.71 3.95
CA VAL A 513 7.61 -10.72 4.48
C VAL A 513 6.88 -11.93 3.95
N ALA A 514 6.14 -12.61 4.83
CA ALA A 514 5.44 -13.82 4.47
C ALA A 514 4.06 -13.92 5.14
N LEU A 515 3.13 -14.50 4.37
CA LEU A 515 1.79 -14.87 4.83
C LEU A 515 1.68 -16.39 5.08
N GLY A 516 2.66 -17.18 4.65
CA GLY A 516 2.65 -18.64 4.69
C GLY A 516 3.18 -19.21 6.00
N PHE A 517 2.50 -18.94 7.10
CA PHE A 517 2.83 -19.44 8.44
C PHE A 517 1.56 -19.92 9.17
N ASP A 518 1.71 -20.72 10.22
CA ASP A 518 0.58 -21.17 11.04
C ASP A 518 0.13 -20.05 11.99
N CYS A 519 -0.90 -19.31 11.60
CA CYS A 519 -1.42 -18.20 12.41
C CYS A 519 -1.94 -18.66 13.78
N VAL A 520 -2.47 -19.89 13.88
CA VAL A 520 -3.00 -20.41 15.14
C VAL A 520 -1.85 -20.71 16.10
N SER A 521 -0.80 -21.39 15.64
CA SER A 521 0.38 -21.64 16.48
C SER A 521 1.07 -20.35 16.93
N TYR A 522 1.09 -19.31 16.10
CA TYR A 522 1.61 -18.00 16.48
C TYR A 522 0.73 -17.29 17.51
N ALA A 523 -0.59 -17.44 17.42
CA ALA A 523 -1.52 -16.89 18.41
C ALA A 523 -1.32 -17.56 19.77
N GLU A 524 -1.22 -18.89 19.79
CA GLU A 524 -0.95 -19.69 20.99
C GLU A 524 0.39 -19.30 21.63
N GLU A 525 1.47 -19.23 20.83
CA GLU A 525 2.83 -18.92 21.31
C GLU A 525 2.95 -17.48 21.88
N LEU A 526 2.17 -16.54 21.35
CA LEU A 526 2.10 -15.15 21.81
C LEU A 526 1.02 -14.92 22.89
N GLY A 527 0.22 -15.93 23.23
CA GLY A 527 -0.87 -15.82 24.22
C GLY A 527 -2.04 -14.93 23.78
N LEU A 528 -2.38 -14.94 22.49
CA LEU A 528 -3.36 -14.04 21.86
C LEU A 528 -4.80 -14.58 21.82
N ASP A 529 -5.01 -15.84 22.18
CA ASP A 529 -6.33 -16.48 22.12
C ASP A 529 -7.36 -15.80 23.03
N GLY A 530 -6.96 -15.35 24.22
CA GLY A 530 -7.82 -14.60 25.13
C GLY A 530 -8.19 -13.19 24.61
N PRO A 531 -7.21 -12.36 24.22
CA PRO A 531 -7.45 -11.05 23.61
C PRO A 531 -8.20 -11.05 22.28
N GLY A 532 -8.34 -12.21 21.63
CA GLY A 532 -9.02 -12.34 20.33
C GLY A 532 -8.24 -11.72 19.17
N GLU A 533 -6.92 -11.58 19.32
CA GLU A 533 -6.05 -11.09 18.25
C GLU A 533 -5.63 -12.22 17.31
N THR A 534 -5.56 -11.90 16.03
CA THR A 534 -5.14 -12.84 14.99
C THR A 534 -3.80 -12.37 14.41
N PRO A 535 -2.74 -13.19 14.44
CA PRO A 535 -1.54 -12.96 13.64
C PRO A 535 -1.88 -12.97 12.15
N LEU A 536 -1.56 -11.89 11.44
CA LEU A 536 -1.90 -11.73 10.02
C LEU A 536 -0.68 -11.72 9.11
N LEU A 537 0.50 -11.35 9.63
CA LEU A 537 1.72 -11.21 8.82
C LEU A 537 2.97 -11.42 9.67
N ILE A 538 3.97 -12.12 9.12
CA ILE A 538 5.32 -12.15 9.68
C ILE A 538 6.31 -11.43 8.77
N MET A 539 7.27 -10.75 9.38
CA MET A 539 8.26 -9.92 8.72
C MET A 539 9.63 -10.17 9.34
N MET A 540 10.48 -10.89 8.62
CA MET A 540 11.84 -11.20 9.01
C MET A 540 12.76 -10.02 8.69
N ILE A 541 13.66 -9.71 9.63
CA ILE A 541 14.62 -8.62 9.50
C ILE A 541 15.98 -9.11 10.03
N GLY A 542 17.07 -8.69 9.40
CA GLY A 542 18.43 -9.15 9.75
C GLY A 542 19.46 -8.75 8.71
N HIS A 543 20.69 -9.21 8.87
CA HIS A 543 21.74 -9.03 7.86
C HIS A 543 21.70 -10.16 6.82
N GLU A 544 22.12 -9.86 5.60
CA GLU A 544 22.37 -10.87 4.56
C GLU A 544 23.77 -11.46 4.70
N ARG A 545 23.95 -12.70 4.20
CA ARG A 545 25.27 -13.28 4.00
C ARG A 545 26.12 -12.37 3.11
N PRO A 546 27.39 -12.10 3.46
CA PRO A 546 28.29 -11.39 2.56
C PRO A 546 28.46 -12.23 1.28
N GLN A 547 28.38 -11.58 0.11
CA GLN A 547 28.52 -12.21 -1.22
C GLN A 547 27.49 -13.32 -1.51
N PRO A 548 26.19 -13.00 -1.62
CA PRO A 548 25.24 -13.95 -2.18
C PRO A 548 25.66 -14.32 -3.61
N ALA A 549 25.48 -15.60 -4.00
CA ALA A 549 25.60 -16.00 -5.39
C ALA A 549 24.55 -15.22 -6.19
N ASP A 550 24.99 -14.17 -6.87
CA ASP A 550 24.16 -13.24 -7.63
C ASP A 550 24.84 -12.94 -8.96
N PHE A 551 24.05 -12.52 -9.95
CA PHE A 551 24.64 -12.03 -11.20
C PHE A 551 25.25 -10.65 -10.94
N SER A 552 26.54 -10.50 -11.21
CA SER A 552 27.20 -9.20 -11.21
C SER A 552 26.63 -8.36 -12.35
N HIS A 553 25.80 -7.35 -12.03
CA HIS A 553 25.21 -6.42 -13.00
C HIS A 553 25.95 -5.09 -13.26
N PRO A 554 27.08 -4.71 -12.63
CA PRO A 554 27.83 -3.56 -13.09
C PRO A 554 28.48 -3.92 -14.43
N ILE A 555 27.76 -3.69 -15.52
CA ILE A 555 28.37 -3.39 -16.81
C ILE A 555 28.80 -1.93 -16.68
N ALA A 556 30.12 -1.72 -16.68
CA ALA A 556 30.77 -0.41 -16.63
C ALA A 556 30.33 0.51 -17.78
#